data_AF-A0A956ZH69-F1
#
_entry.id   AF-A0A956ZH69-F1
#
_cell.length_a   1.000
_cell.length_b   1.000
_cell.length_c   1.000
_cell.angle_alpha   90.00
_cell.angle_beta   90.00
_cell.angle_gamma   90.00
#
_symmetry.space_group_name_H-M   'P 1'
#
loop_
_entity.id
_entity.type
_entity.pdbx_description
1 polymer ?
#
loop_
_entity_poly.entity_id
_entity_poly.type
_entity_poly.pdbx_seq_one_letter_code
_entity_poly.pdbx_strand_id
1 'polypeptide(L)'
;MTQASTLTESSTRTRDDIRNVAIIAHVDHGKTTLVDAMLRQSGQVDSRTDIPDRVLDNTDLEREKGITILAKNVAVRRGDIKINIVDTPGHADFGGEVERGLTMV
;
A
#
# COMPACT_ATOMS: atom_id res chain seq x y z
N MET A 1 -12.23 -51.20 -18.87
CA MET A 1 -13.00 -50.12 -18.22
C MET A 1 -12.02 -49.16 -17.57
N THR A 2 -11.67 -48.11 -18.31
CA THR A 2 -10.66 -47.12 -17.94
C THR A 2 -11.32 -46.10 -17.01
N GLN A 3 -10.88 -46.02 -15.75
CA GLN A 3 -11.31 -44.94 -14.85
C GLN A 3 -10.66 -43.63 -15.32
N ALA A 4 -11.49 -42.70 -15.77
CA ALA A 4 -11.09 -41.33 -16.04
C ALA A 4 -10.79 -40.64 -14.71
N SER A 5 -9.51 -40.32 -14.50
CA SER A 5 -9.04 -39.43 -13.44
C SER A 5 -9.72 -38.08 -13.60
N THR A 6 -10.59 -37.74 -12.64
CA THR A 6 -11.30 -36.46 -12.61
C THR A 6 -10.32 -35.40 -12.13
N LEU A 7 -9.82 -34.59 -13.07
CA LEU A 7 -9.02 -33.40 -12.80
C LEU A 7 -9.83 -32.48 -11.87
N THR A 8 -9.36 -32.33 -10.63
CA THR A 8 -9.96 -31.43 -9.65
C THR A 8 -9.54 -30.01 -10.03
N GLU A 9 -10.44 -29.24 -10.65
CA GLU A 9 -10.26 -27.80 -10.81
C GLU A 9 -10.17 -27.17 -9.42
N SER A 10 -8.99 -26.64 -9.09
CA SER A 10 -8.80 -25.82 -7.89
C SER A 10 -9.56 -24.50 -8.08
N SER A 11 -10.80 -24.46 -7.59
CA SER A 11 -11.61 -23.23 -7.52
C SER A 11 -10.88 -22.22 -6.62
N THR A 12 -10.17 -21.27 -7.23
CA THR A 12 -9.51 -20.18 -6.51
C THR A 12 -10.57 -19.32 -5.85
N ARG A 13 -10.66 -19.35 -4.51
CA ARG A 13 -11.58 -18.48 -3.76
C ARG A 13 -11.11 -17.02 -3.87
N THR A 14 -11.91 -16.18 -4.52
CA THR A 14 -11.69 -14.73 -4.57
C THR A 14 -12.38 -14.03 -3.41
N ARG A 15 -11.79 -12.92 -2.94
CA ARG A 15 -12.38 -12.04 -1.94
C ARG A 15 -12.71 -10.70 -2.57
N ASP A 16 -14.00 -10.38 -2.65
CA ASP A 16 -14.43 -9.11 -3.26
C ASP A 16 -14.36 -7.93 -2.28
N ASP A 17 -14.21 -8.19 -0.98
CA ASP A 17 -14.18 -7.20 0.10
C ASP A 17 -12.79 -6.63 0.41
N ILE A 18 -11.72 -7.20 -0.15
CA ILE A 18 -10.33 -6.79 0.11
C ILE A 18 -9.63 -6.43 -1.21
N ARG A 19 -8.85 -5.34 -1.20
CA ARG A 19 -7.94 -4.97 -2.28
C ARG A 19 -6.55 -4.69 -1.70
N ASN A 20 -5.52 -5.28 -2.29
CA ASN A 20 -4.13 -4.91 -2.00
C ASN A 20 -3.62 -4.08 -3.17
N VAL A 21 -2.95 -2.96 -2.90
CA VAL A 21 -2.44 -2.04 -3.93
C VAL A 21 -1.05 -1.57 -3.52
N ALA A 22 -0.10 -1.56 -4.46
CA ALA A 22 1.17 -0.86 -4.30
C ALA A 22 1.14 0.46 -5.09
N ILE A 23 1.62 1.54 -4.49
CA ILE A 23 1.79 2.83 -5.17
C ILE A 23 3.26 3.01 -5.51
N ILE A 24 3.56 3.08 -6.80
CA ILE A 24 4.93 3.14 -7.34
C ILE A 24 5.02 4.30 -8.33
N ALA A 25 6.05 5.12 -8.18
CA ALA A 25 6.36 6.27 -9.01
C ALA A 25 7.77 6.79 -8.67
N HIS A 26 8.33 7.61 -9.54
CA HIS A 26 9.63 8.26 -9.34
C HIS A 26 9.64 9.22 -8.13
N VAL A 27 10.82 9.71 -7.75
CA VAL A 27 11.01 10.70 -6.66
C VAL A 27 10.14 11.94 -6.92
N ASP A 28 9.60 12.53 -5.85
CA ASP A 28 8.77 13.74 -5.89
C ASP A 28 7.49 13.69 -6.74
N HIS A 29 7.01 12.49 -7.11
CA HIS A 29 5.74 12.31 -7.81
C HIS A 29 4.51 12.23 -6.88
N GLY A 30 4.65 12.62 -5.60
CA GLY A 30 3.52 12.74 -4.69
C GLY A 30 2.88 11.43 -4.21
N LYS A 31 3.61 10.29 -4.23
CA LYS A 31 3.11 8.98 -3.75
C LYS A 31 2.56 9.06 -2.32
N THR A 32 3.39 9.50 -1.39
CA THR A 32 3.04 9.64 0.03
C THR A 32 1.94 10.67 0.24
N THR A 33 1.96 11.78 -0.50
CA THR A 33 0.88 12.78 -0.48
C THR A 33 -0.47 12.20 -0.92
N LEU A 34 -0.48 11.30 -1.90
CA LEU A 34 -1.69 10.60 -2.33
C LEU A 34 -2.21 9.66 -1.23
N VAL A 35 -1.33 8.90 -0.58
CA VAL A 35 -1.73 7.99 0.51
C VAL A 35 -2.26 8.77 1.71
N ASP A 36 -1.61 9.88 2.07
CA ASP A 36 -2.08 10.77 3.13
C ASP A 36 -3.48 11.33 2.82
N ALA A 37 -3.74 11.74 1.58
CA ALA A 37 -5.07 12.20 1.17
C ALA A 37 -6.12 11.10 1.26
N MET A 38 -5.78 9.86 0.88
CA MET A 38 -6.67 8.69 1.03
C MET A 38 -6.97 8.39 2.51
N LEU A 39 -5.96 8.49 3.38
CA LEU A 39 -6.11 8.34 4.83
C LEU A 39 -7.08 9.38 5.40
N ARG A 40 -6.85 10.66 5.10
CA ARG A 40 -7.71 11.79 5.53
C ARG A 40 -9.14 11.62 5.04
N GLN A 41 -9.34 11.20 3.78
CA GLN A 41 -10.67 10.97 3.22
C GLN A 41 -11.39 9.77 3.83
N SER A 42 -10.67 8.73 4.25
CA SER A 42 -11.26 7.52 4.82
C SER A 42 -11.93 7.72 6.19
N GLY A 43 -11.76 8.89 6.81
CA GLY A 43 -12.28 9.20 8.14
C GLY A 43 -11.64 8.38 9.27
N GLN A 44 -10.61 7.58 8.96
CA GLN A 44 -9.87 6.80 9.96
C GLN A 44 -8.91 7.65 10.79
N VAL A 45 -8.63 8.88 10.35
CA VAL A 45 -7.83 9.82 11.11
C VAL A 45 -8.74 10.91 11.66
N ASP A 46 -8.79 11.01 12.98
CA ASP A 46 -9.62 11.99 13.68
C ASP A 46 -9.12 13.40 13.33
N SER A 47 -10.03 14.27 12.89
CA SER A 47 -9.80 15.68 12.52
C SER A 47 -9.10 16.53 13.60
N ARG A 48 -8.98 16.00 14.82
CA ARG A 48 -8.32 16.63 15.99
C ARG A 48 -6.86 16.24 16.19
N THR A 49 -6.36 15.29 15.41
CA THR A 49 -4.94 14.94 15.47
C THR A 49 -4.23 15.87 14.49
N ASP A 50 -3.35 16.74 14.99
CA ASP A 50 -2.41 17.48 14.15
C ASP A 50 -1.48 16.45 13.49
N ILE A 51 -1.90 15.94 12.34
CA ILE A 51 -1.06 15.03 11.58
C ILE A 51 -0.14 15.88 10.72
N PRO A 52 1.19 15.79 10.91
CA PRO A 52 2.15 16.47 10.05
C PRO A 52 1.88 16.13 8.59
N ASP A 53 2.17 17.05 7.67
CA ASP A 53 2.25 16.71 6.26
C ASP A 53 3.30 15.59 6.12
N ARG A 54 2.91 14.43 5.54
CA ARG A 54 3.66 13.15 5.52
C ARG A 54 3.62 12.37 6.84
N VAL A 55 2.42 11.91 7.18
CA VAL A 55 2.13 11.02 8.34
C VAL A 55 2.96 9.75 8.31
N LEU A 56 3.29 9.31 7.10
CA LEU A 56 4.01 8.08 6.84
C LEU A 56 5.51 8.25 7.05
N ASP A 57 6.08 9.40 6.71
CA ASP A 57 7.52 9.69 6.85
C ASP A 57 7.88 9.94 8.32
N ASN A 58 8.20 8.86 9.03
CA ASN A 58 8.33 8.84 10.48
C ASN A 58 9.77 8.93 10.99
N THR A 59 10.76 8.79 10.11
CA THR A 59 12.17 8.96 10.46
C THR A 59 12.60 10.40 10.24
N ASP A 60 13.50 10.92 11.08
CA ASP A 60 14.00 12.30 10.96
C ASP A 60 14.67 12.53 9.60
N LEU A 61 15.33 11.50 9.05
CA LEU A 61 15.95 11.54 7.73
C LEU A 61 14.91 11.65 6.60
N GLU A 62 13.81 10.89 6.65
CA GLU A 62 12.71 11.00 5.67
C GLU A 62 12.09 12.40 5.71
N ARG A 63 11.88 12.96 6.91
CA ARG A 63 11.34 14.33 7.08
C ARG A 63 12.29 15.41 6.59
N GLU A 64 13.57 15.31 6.93
CA GLU A 64 14.59 16.28 6.51
C GLU A 64 14.80 16.28 4.99
N LYS A 65 14.76 15.09 4.37
CA LYS A 65 15.01 14.93 2.92
C LYS A 65 13.75 15.00 2.07
N GLY A 66 12.56 14.91 2.67
CA GLY A 66 11.30 14.89 1.93
C GLY A 66 11.16 13.67 1.01
N ILE A 67 11.71 12.51 1.40
CA ILE A 67 11.64 11.27 0.62
C ILE A 67 11.12 10.10 1.47
N THR A 68 10.52 9.11 0.81
CA THR A 68 10.16 7.82 1.40
C THR A 68 11.34 6.86 1.26
N ILE A 69 11.86 6.36 2.37
CA ILE A 69 13.02 5.43 2.39
C ILE A 69 12.56 3.99 2.60
N LEU A 70 11.58 3.79 3.47
CA LEU A 70 10.99 2.48 3.77
C LEU A 70 9.56 2.39 3.22
N ALA A 71 9.16 1.23 2.73
CA ALA A 71 7.79 0.99 2.31
C ALA A 71 6.89 0.93 3.54
N LYS A 72 5.71 1.52 3.42
CA LYS A 72 4.78 1.67 4.53
C LYS A 72 3.43 1.11 4.14
N ASN A 73 2.91 0.22 4.98
CA ASN A 73 1.59 -0.38 4.79
C ASN A 73 0.53 0.43 5.52
N VAL A 74 -0.55 0.77 4.82
CA VAL A 74 -1.68 1.53 5.32
C VAL A 74 -2.97 0.82 4.92
N ALA A 75 -3.93 0.73 5.83
CA ALA A 75 -5.25 0.23 5.48
C ALA A 75 -6.25 1.39 5.47
N VAL A 76 -7.04 1.53 4.41
CA VAL A 76 -8.17 2.47 4.33
C VAL A 76 -9.45 1.71 4.02
N ARG A 77 -10.60 2.23 4.46
CA ARG A 77 -11.92 1.69 4.11
C ARG A 77 -12.62 2.62 3.13
N ARG A 78 -13.23 2.05 2.10
CA ARG A 78 -14.10 2.75 1.15
C ARG A 78 -15.40 1.95 1.00
N GLY A 79 -16.46 2.40 1.69
CA GLY A 79 -17.68 1.60 1.85
C GLY A 79 -17.35 0.29 2.56
N ASP A 80 -17.81 -0.83 2.00
CA ASP A 80 -17.57 -2.18 2.53
C ASP A 80 -16.21 -2.77 2.14
N ILE A 81 -15.44 -2.09 1.28
CA ILE A 81 -14.16 -2.58 0.77
C ILE A 81 -13.02 -2.08 1.66
N LYS A 82 -12.18 -3.02 2.12
CA LYS A 82 -10.90 -2.74 2.77
C LYS A 82 -9.80 -2.67 1.71
N ILE A 83 -9.06 -1.56 1.65
CA ILE A 83 -7.93 -1.38 0.76
C ILE A 83 -6.66 -1.35 1.60
N ASN A 84 -5.77 -2.32 1.42
CA ASN A 84 -4.42 -2.32 1.97
C ASN A 84 -3.49 -1.70 0.91
N ILE A 85 -2.79 -0.64 1.28
CA ILE A 85 -1.95 0.17 0.41
C ILE A 85 -0.52 0.04 0.90
N VAL A 86 0.40 -0.29 -0.01
CA VAL A 86 1.84 -0.23 0.22
C VAL A 86 2.38 1.02 -0.48
N ASP A 87 2.75 2.04 0.30
CA ASP A 87 3.52 3.19 -0.19
C ASP A 87 4.97 2.76 -0.36
N THR A 88 5.57 3.01 -1.52
CA THR A 88 6.93 2.55 -1.83
C THR A 88 7.89 3.72 -2.09
N PRO A 89 9.20 3.55 -1.81
CA PRO A 89 10.22 4.52 -2.19
C PRO A 89 10.26 4.82 -3.69
N GLY A 90 10.57 6.08 -4.05
CA GLY A 90 10.75 6.48 -5.45
C GLY A 90 12.19 6.55 -5.93
N HIS A 91 13.16 6.44 -5.02
CA HIS A 91 14.58 6.56 -5.31
C HIS A 91 15.14 5.21 -5.79
N ALA A 92 15.99 5.22 -6.81
CA ALA A 92 16.59 4.00 -7.38
C ALA A 92 17.38 3.19 -6.33
N ASP A 93 18.06 3.89 -5.42
CA ASP A 93 18.81 3.31 -4.29
C ASP A 93 17.96 2.43 -3.36
N PHE A 94 16.64 2.58 -3.37
CA PHE A 94 15.72 1.81 -2.53
C PHE A 94 14.90 0.77 -3.33
N GLY A 95 15.38 0.35 -4.50
CA GLY A 95 14.70 -0.66 -5.33
C GLY A 95 14.38 -1.97 -4.61
N GLY A 96 15.27 -2.42 -3.71
CA GLY A 96 15.02 -3.62 -2.90
C GLY A 96 13.82 -3.50 -1.96
N GLU A 97 13.45 -2.28 -1.55
CA GLU A 97 12.24 -2.03 -0.77
C GLU A 97 10.98 -2.04 -1.65
N VAL A 98 11.08 -1.55 -2.89
CA VAL A 98 10.01 -1.64 -3.88
C VAL A 98 9.69 -3.10 -4.21
N GLU A 99 10.71 -3.93 -4.43
CA GLU A 99 10.54 -5.38 -4.69
C GLU A 99 9.90 -6.11 -3.50
N ARG A 100 10.34 -5.82 -2.27
CA ARG A 100 9.71 -6.36 -1.05
C ARG A 100 8.26 -5.92 -0.93
N GLY A 101 7.97 -4.64 -1.19
CA GLY A 101 6.61 -4.10 -1.19
C GLY A 101 5.68 -4.82 -2.17
N LEU A 102 6.17 -5.08 -3.38
CA LEU A 102 5.43 -5.80 -4.42
C LEU A 102 5.14 -7.27 -4.07
N THR A 103 5.99 -7.91 -3.26
CA THR A 103 5.76 -9.31 -2.84
C THR A 103 4.60 -9.43 -1.84
N MET A 104 4.18 -8.32 -1.23
CA MET A 104 3.08 -8.29 -0.25
C MET A 104 1.70 -8.01 -0.87
N VAL A 105 1.63 -7.66 -2.17
CA VAL A 105 0.42 -7.18 -2.86
C VAL A 105 -0.12 -8.25 -3.80
#